data_AF-A0A2S8VL48-F1
#
_entry.id   AF-A0A2S8VL48-F1
#
_cell.length_a   1.000
_cell.length_b   1.000
_cell.length_c   1.000
_cell.angle_alpha   90.00
_cell.angle_beta   90.00
_cell.angle_gamma   90.00
#
_symmetry.space_group_name_H-M   'P 1'
#
loop_
_entity.id
_entity.type
_entity.pdbx_description
1 polymer ?
#
loop_
_entity_poly.entity_id
_entity_poly.type
_entity_poly.pdbx_seq_one_letter_code
_entity_poly.pdbx_strand_id
1 'polypeptide(L)'
;MIDSVRSPSSLAWRLALTAVFLRLAYSAVVQGFMLFGLPDTRQMRELHAQPEYLAPLLAHIVMGAVIAGLTTWGAMRRWLARHDTMAVDEPRKLFGTFIALLLVYTLAVAAGMAFLHNVLMQFVMTHRGTLEEWSGVGVIGQFLTLGIVVRVATILLEIIGVCLVVRIATWTVQPAGPAGGPPYDQRHAAWITGLTVLIWQLGVSITLGGVLQMQSRDAGWTAFTLGYLALPAIVLAMCVLLCLNLLPRAIGAARLGRAVAHGTLAFWLAQALGVGLGFLAVRAMSWDQLIRAASSSVTAWVALLAYGLLLALACVIGRQALYPRAKTAAPQA
;
A
#
# COMPACT_ATOMS: atom_id res chain seq x y z
N MET A 1 -0.05 36.14 19.11
CA MET A 1 0.96 35.10 19.41
C MET A 1 0.34 34.16 20.43
N ILE A 2 0.33 32.85 20.12
CA ILE A 2 -0.09 31.69 20.97
C ILE A 2 -1.63 31.62 21.13
N ASP A 3 -2.38 30.60 20.72
CA ASP A 3 -2.08 29.19 20.46
C ASP A 3 -2.73 28.70 19.16
N SER A 4 -1.92 28.13 18.26
CA SER A 4 -2.39 27.05 17.39
C SER A 4 -2.70 25.86 18.29
N VAL A 5 -3.89 25.83 18.90
CA VAL A 5 -4.37 24.66 19.63
C VAL A 5 -4.44 23.54 18.60
N ARG A 6 -3.40 22.70 18.58
CA ARG A 6 -3.38 21.45 17.85
C ARG A 6 -4.68 20.74 18.23
N SER A 7 -5.59 20.61 17.26
CA SER A 7 -6.76 19.75 17.37
C SER A 7 -6.34 18.48 18.13
N PRO A 8 -6.96 18.14 19.27
CA PRO A 8 -6.61 16.93 20.00
C PRO A 8 -6.61 15.77 19.00
N SER A 9 -5.54 14.98 18.99
CA SER A 9 -5.37 13.94 17.98
C SER A 9 -6.58 13.01 18.01
N SER A 10 -7.29 12.93 16.88
CA SER A 10 -8.55 12.18 16.80
C SER A 10 -8.33 10.75 17.27
N LEU A 11 -9.32 10.18 17.96
CA LEU A 11 -9.24 8.80 18.48
C LEU A 11 -8.84 7.80 17.38
N ALA A 12 -9.39 7.96 16.19
CA ALA A 12 -9.04 7.16 15.01
C ALA A 12 -7.57 7.30 14.59
N TRP A 13 -6.98 8.49 14.70
CA TRP A 13 -5.56 8.70 14.41
C TRP A 13 -4.66 7.99 15.42
N ARG A 14 -4.97 8.10 16.71
CA ARG A 14 -4.21 7.42 17.76
C ARG A 14 -4.27 5.90 17.60
N LEU A 15 -5.45 5.34 17.33
CA LEU A 15 -5.61 3.90 17.10
C LEU A 15 -4.86 3.43 15.84
N ALA A 16 -4.88 4.23 14.77
CA ALA A 16 -4.12 3.95 13.55
C ALA A 16 -2.61 3.96 13.77
N LEU A 17 -2.09 4.94 14.52
CA LEU A 17 -0.68 4.95 14.92
C LEU A 17 -0.31 3.73 15.75
N THR A 18 -1.17 3.32 16.69
CA THR A 18 -0.97 2.07 17.45
C THR A 18 -0.90 0.86 16.51
N ALA A 19 -1.77 0.77 15.50
CA ALA A 19 -1.72 -0.30 14.51
C ALA A 19 -0.38 -0.32 13.74
N VAL A 20 0.08 0.86 13.31
CA VAL A 20 1.38 1.04 12.62
C VAL A 20 2.52 0.59 13.52
N PHE A 21 2.62 1.12 14.74
CA PHE A 21 3.71 0.77 15.65
C PHE A 21 3.69 -0.69 16.05
N LEU A 22 2.50 -1.28 16.26
CA LEU A 22 2.39 -2.70 16.58
C LEU A 22 2.84 -3.57 15.41
N ARG A 23 2.52 -3.18 14.17
CA ARG A 23 3.01 -3.88 12.96
C ARG A 23 4.52 -3.77 12.81
N LEU A 24 5.08 -2.57 13.00
CA LEU A 24 6.53 -2.37 12.95
C LEU A 24 7.25 -3.17 14.05
N ALA A 25 6.72 -3.16 15.28
CA ALA A 25 7.26 -3.93 16.39
C ALA A 25 7.19 -5.44 16.13
N TYR A 26 6.05 -5.94 15.66
CA TYR A 26 5.90 -7.35 15.28
C TYR A 26 6.90 -7.74 14.19
N SER A 27 7.02 -6.94 13.13
CA SER A 27 7.99 -7.18 12.06
C SER A 27 9.43 -7.16 12.59
N ALA A 28 9.78 -6.22 13.46
CA ALA A 28 11.11 -6.16 14.07
C ALA A 28 11.41 -7.40 14.94
N VAL A 29 10.43 -7.89 15.71
CA VAL A 29 10.55 -9.11 16.52
C VAL A 29 10.71 -10.34 15.64
N VAL A 30 9.89 -10.51 14.61
CA VAL A 30 9.98 -11.65 13.68
C VAL A 30 11.33 -11.64 12.95
N GLN A 31 11.76 -10.49 12.43
CA GLN A 31 13.04 -10.38 11.75
C GLN A 31 14.22 -10.58 12.72
N GLY A 32 14.13 -10.07 13.94
CA GLY A 32 15.12 -10.33 14.99
C GLY A 32 15.21 -11.82 15.31
N PHE A 33 14.08 -12.51 15.46
CA PHE A 33 14.07 -13.95 15.70
C PHE A 33 14.70 -14.73 14.54
N MET A 34 14.40 -14.38 13.29
CA MET A 34 15.02 -15.01 12.11
C MET A 34 16.55 -14.82 12.07
N LEU A 35 17.05 -13.64 12.46
CA LEU A 35 18.47 -13.29 12.37
C LEU A 35 19.32 -13.79 13.56
N PHE A 36 18.70 -14.01 14.72
CA PHE A 36 19.40 -14.32 15.97
C PHE A 36 18.96 -15.62 16.64
N GLY A 37 17.78 -16.15 16.33
CA GLY A 37 17.17 -17.29 17.03
C GLY A 37 17.23 -18.63 16.31
N LEU A 38 17.54 -18.67 15.01
CA LEU A 38 17.58 -19.92 14.22
C LEU A 38 18.96 -20.60 14.21
N PRO A 39 19.06 -21.94 14.16
CA PRO A 39 20.34 -22.67 14.24
C PRO A 39 21.39 -22.23 13.19
N ASP A 40 20.96 -21.86 11.98
CA ASP A 40 21.82 -21.41 10.87
C ASP A 40 21.95 -19.87 10.80
N THR A 41 22.09 -19.20 11.95
CA THR A 41 22.10 -17.72 12.04
C THR A 41 23.11 -17.02 11.14
N ARG A 42 24.30 -17.60 10.89
CA ARG A 42 25.38 -16.91 10.13
C ARG A 42 25.05 -16.80 8.65
N GLN A 43 24.71 -17.91 8.00
CA GLN A 43 24.36 -17.93 6.58
C GLN A 43 23.06 -17.13 6.31
N MET A 44 22.08 -17.22 7.21
CA MET A 44 20.85 -16.43 7.09
C MET A 44 21.10 -14.93 7.26
N ARG A 45 22.00 -14.53 8.16
CA ARG A 45 22.36 -13.12 8.35
C ARG A 45 23.08 -12.55 7.14
N GLU A 46 24.00 -13.31 6.53
CA GLU A 46 24.70 -12.90 5.33
C GLU A 46 23.74 -12.74 4.14
N LEU A 47 22.79 -13.66 3.97
CA LEU A 47 21.74 -13.54 2.94
C LEU A 47 20.82 -12.33 3.20
N HIS A 48 20.31 -12.17 4.41
CA HIS A 48 19.39 -11.06 4.73
C HIS A 48 20.06 -9.67 4.71
N ALA A 49 21.39 -9.60 4.83
CA ALA A 49 22.14 -8.37 4.68
C ALA A 49 22.32 -7.94 3.22
N GLN A 50 22.02 -8.80 2.25
CA GLN A 50 22.09 -8.43 0.84
C GLN A 50 20.90 -7.52 0.47
N PRO A 51 21.13 -6.51 -0.38
CA PRO A 51 20.10 -5.52 -0.73
C PRO A 51 18.86 -6.16 -1.36
N GLU A 52 19.08 -7.28 -2.02
CA GLU A 52 18.13 -8.05 -2.79
C GLU A 52 17.08 -8.77 -1.92
N TYR A 53 17.38 -8.99 -0.64
CA TYR A 53 16.44 -9.50 0.36
C TYR A 53 15.91 -8.40 1.26
N LEU A 54 16.77 -7.44 1.67
CA LEU A 54 16.38 -6.41 2.63
C LEU A 54 15.41 -5.38 2.04
N ALA A 55 15.65 -4.89 0.82
CA ALA A 55 14.81 -3.84 0.24
C ALA A 55 13.35 -4.29 -0.02
N PRO A 56 13.10 -5.49 -0.61
CA PRO A 56 11.75 -6.02 -0.73
C PRO A 56 11.08 -6.28 0.63
N LEU A 57 11.86 -6.73 1.63
CA LEU A 57 11.36 -6.92 2.99
C LEU A 57 10.91 -5.59 3.61
N LEU A 58 11.72 -4.54 3.53
CA LEU A 58 11.36 -3.22 4.04
C LEU A 58 10.11 -2.67 3.33
N ALA A 59 10.04 -2.82 2.00
CA ALA A 59 8.86 -2.44 1.23
C ALA A 59 7.61 -3.21 1.70
N HIS A 60 7.73 -4.50 1.99
CA HIS A 60 6.64 -5.32 2.51
C HIS A 60 6.17 -4.86 3.90
N ILE A 61 7.11 -4.55 4.80
CA ILE A 61 6.82 -4.03 6.15
C ILE A 61 6.09 -2.68 6.05
N VAL A 62 6.60 -1.76 5.24
CA VAL A 62 5.99 -0.43 5.02
C VAL A 62 4.58 -0.59 4.45
N MET A 63 4.40 -1.41 3.43
CA MET A 63 3.10 -1.67 2.84
C MET A 63 2.11 -2.23 3.87
N GLY A 64 2.51 -3.23 4.66
CA GLY A 64 1.67 -3.80 5.72
C GLY A 64 1.29 -2.78 6.79
N ALA A 65 2.23 -1.95 7.22
CA ALA A 65 1.98 -0.88 8.19
C ALA A 65 0.99 0.17 7.65
N VAL A 66 1.14 0.58 6.38
CA VAL A 66 0.22 1.53 5.74
C VAL A 66 -1.18 0.93 5.59
N ILE A 67 -1.31 -0.33 5.20
CA ILE A 67 -2.61 -1.03 5.11
C ILE A 67 -3.28 -1.08 6.49
N ALA A 68 -2.56 -1.52 7.52
CA ALA A 68 -3.08 -1.59 8.88
C ALA A 68 -3.53 -0.21 9.38
N GLY A 69 -2.67 0.81 9.26
CA GLY A 69 -2.97 2.17 9.68
C GLY A 69 -4.19 2.76 8.97
N LEU A 70 -4.25 2.69 7.64
CA LEU A 70 -5.39 3.19 6.85
C LEU A 70 -6.69 2.46 7.19
N THR A 71 -6.62 1.14 7.33
CA THR A 71 -7.80 0.31 7.61
C THR A 71 -8.32 0.60 9.01
N THR A 72 -7.44 0.68 10.02
CA THR A 72 -7.80 1.03 11.39
C THR A 72 -8.40 2.43 11.47
N TRP A 73 -7.73 3.42 10.86
CA TRP A 73 -8.23 4.79 10.81
C TRP A 73 -9.62 4.88 10.18
N GLY A 74 -9.79 4.24 9.02
CA GLY A 74 -11.03 4.21 8.27
C GLY A 74 -12.18 3.51 9.00
N ALA A 75 -11.90 2.35 9.60
CA ALA A 75 -12.87 1.58 10.37
C ALA A 75 -13.33 2.35 11.61
N MET A 76 -12.40 2.95 12.36
CA MET A 76 -12.73 3.71 13.56
C MET A 76 -13.50 4.98 13.24
N ARG A 77 -13.10 5.73 12.20
CA ARG A 77 -13.87 6.90 11.74
C ARG A 77 -15.28 6.55 11.29
N ARG A 78 -15.45 5.42 10.60
CA ARG A 78 -16.78 4.94 10.20
C ARG A 78 -17.62 4.56 11.41
N TRP A 79 -17.01 4.03 12.47
CA TRP A 79 -17.73 3.76 13.71
C TRP A 79 -18.16 5.07 14.39
N LEU A 80 -17.24 6.03 14.55
CA LEU A 80 -17.50 7.34 15.16
C LEU A 80 -18.61 8.11 14.42
N ALA A 81 -18.52 8.18 13.09
CA ALA A 81 -19.52 8.85 12.26
C ALA A 81 -20.91 8.18 12.30
N ARG A 82 -20.97 6.86 12.55
CA ARG A 82 -22.25 6.15 12.67
C ARG A 82 -22.97 6.39 13.99
N HIS A 83 -22.21 6.72 15.05
CA HIS A 83 -22.74 6.99 16.38
C HIS A 83 -22.74 8.48 16.72
N ASP A 84 -22.54 9.33 15.70
CA ASP A 84 -22.48 10.79 15.80
C ASP A 84 -21.66 11.31 16.98
N THR A 85 -20.48 10.73 17.19
CA THR A 85 -19.59 11.05 18.33
C THR A 85 -18.16 11.24 17.88
N MET A 86 -17.39 11.97 18.70
CA MET A 86 -15.95 12.18 18.54
C MET A 86 -15.09 11.31 19.47
N ALA A 87 -15.69 10.67 20.48
CA ALA A 87 -14.95 9.93 21.51
C ALA A 87 -15.71 8.69 22.02
N VAL A 88 -15.09 8.01 22.98
CA VAL A 88 -15.60 6.80 23.63
C VAL A 88 -15.44 6.94 25.14
N ASP A 89 -16.27 6.25 25.90
CA ASP A 89 -16.28 6.24 27.37
C ASP A 89 -15.00 5.67 27.98
N GLU A 90 -14.55 4.50 27.50
CA GLU A 90 -13.43 3.75 28.07
C GLU A 90 -12.31 3.55 27.02
N PRO A 91 -11.58 4.60 26.61
CA PRO A 91 -10.58 4.48 25.55
C PRO A 91 -9.49 3.45 25.89
N ARG A 92 -9.08 3.33 27.16
CA ARG A 92 -8.05 2.35 27.58
C ARG A 92 -8.46 0.91 27.25
N LYS A 93 -9.73 0.56 27.43
CA LYS A 93 -10.27 -0.77 27.13
C LYS A 93 -10.30 -1.02 25.63
N LEU A 94 -10.73 -0.03 24.84
CA LEU A 94 -10.66 -0.09 23.37
C LEU A 94 -9.23 -0.38 22.88
N PHE A 95 -8.23 0.37 23.37
CA PHE A 95 -6.84 0.18 22.97
C PHE A 95 -6.29 -1.18 23.41
N GLY A 96 -6.56 -1.62 24.65
CA GLY A 96 -6.14 -2.93 25.15
C GLY A 96 -6.69 -4.08 24.33
N THR A 97 -8.01 -4.10 24.09
CA THR A 97 -8.66 -5.13 23.25
C THR A 97 -8.15 -5.08 21.82
N PHE A 98 -8.00 -3.88 21.24
CA PHE A 98 -7.47 -3.70 19.89
C PHE A 98 -6.06 -4.27 19.73
N ILE A 99 -5.14 -3.95 20.64
CA ILE A 99 -3.76 -4.43 20.62
C ILE A 99 -3.71 -5.96 20.70
N ALA A 100 -4.44 -6.55 21.66
CA ALA A 100 -4.46 -8.00 21.84
C ALA A 100 -4.99 -8.73 20.60
N LEU A 101 -6.13 -8.27 20.06
CA LEU A 101 -6.72 -8.86 18.86
C LEU A 101 -5.86 -8.66 17.62
N LEU A 102 -5.23 -7.49 17.46
CA LEU A 102 -4.35 -7.22 16.33
C LEU A 102 -3.11 -8.12 16.36
N LEU A 103 -2.51 -8.36 17.54
CA LEU A 103 -1.39 -9.29 17.69
C LEU A 103 -1.77 -10.73 17.32
N VAL A 104 -2.86 -11.25 17.89
CA VAL A 104 -3.35 -12.61 17.61
C VAL A 104 -3.66 -12.76 16.12
N TYR A 105 -4.37 -11.79 15.54
CA TYR A 105 -4.70 -11.79 14.13
C TYR A 105 -3.46 -11.74 13.24
N THR A 106 -2.50 -10.85 13.56
CA THR A 106 -1.24 -10.74 12.81
C THR A 106 -0.47 -12.06 12.81
N LEU A 107 -0.39 -12.73 13.96
CA LEU A 107 0.23 -14.04 14.08
C LEU A 107 -0.50 -15.10 13.24
N ALA A 108 -1.82 -15.14 13.32
CA ALA A 108 -2.64 -16.11 12.56
C ALA A 108 -2.49 -15.92 11.04
N VAL A 109 -2.48 -14.66 10.56
CA VAL A 109 -2.25 -14.36 9.14
C VAL A 109 -0.83 -14.72 8.73
N ALA A 110 0.18 -14.38 9.53
CA ALA A 110 1.56 -14.71 9.20
C ALA A 110 1.76 -16.22 9.04
N ALA A 111 1.25 -17.02 10.00
CA ALA A 111 1.28 -18.47 9.93
C ALA A 111 0.47 -19.03 8.75
N GLY A 112 -0.75 -18.53 8.54
CA GLY A 112 -1.62 -18.96 7.44
C GLY A 112 -1.05 -18.63 6.06
N MET A 113 -0.44 -17.45 5.89
CA MET A 113 0.21 -17.05 4.65
C MET A 113 1.49 -17.84 4.38
N ALA A 114 2.28 -18.16 5.42
CA ALA A 114 3.45 -19.03 5.27
C ALA A 114 3.04 -20.44 4.82
N PHE A 115 1.99 -21.01 5.44
CA PHE A 115 1.44 -22.30 5.04
C PHE A 115 0.89 -22.26 3.61
N LEU A 116 0.08 -21.26 3.28
CA LEU A 116 -0.49 -21.08 1.94
C LEU A 116 0.61 -20.95 0.88
N HIS A 117 1.65 -20.16 1.15
CA HIS A 117 2.76 -19.99 0.23
C HIS A 117 3.51 -21.30 0.00
N ASN A 118 3.79 -22.06 1.06
CA ASN A 118 4.45 -23.36 0.95
C ASN A 118 3.63 -24.37 0.14
N VAL A 119 2.34 -24.52 0.46
CA VAL A 119 1.43 -25.44 -0.26
C VAL A 119 1.31 -25.07 -1.73
N LEU A 120 1.17 -23.77 -2.03
CA LEU A 120 0.96 -23.31 -3.39
C LEU A 120 2.26 -23.38 -4.22
N MET A 121 3.41 -23.15 -3.59
CA MET A 121 4.72 -23.41 -4.20
C MET A 121 4.90 -24.89 -4.55
N GLN A 122 4.58 -25.78 -3.61
CA GLN A 122 4.64 -27.23 -3.84
C GLN A 122 3.70 -27.63 -4.98
N PHE A 123 2.47 -27.11 -5.00
CA PHE A 123 1.51 -27.36 -6.07
C PHE A 123 2.06 -26.98 -7.46
N VAL A 124 2.65 -25.79 -7.59
CA VAL A 124 3.25 -25.31 -8.85
C VAL A 124 4.42 -26.20 -9.27
N MET A 125 5.29 -26.58 -8.33
CA MET A 125 6.44 -27.43 -8.64
C MET A 125 6.02 -28.84 -9.06
N THR A 126 4.96 -29.40 -8.45
CA THR A 126 4.44 -30.73 -8.80
C THR A 126 3.69 -30.76 -10.13
N HIS A 127 2.93 -29.71 -10.47
CA HIS A 127 2.08 -29.67 -11.67
C HIS A 127 2.64 -28.79 -12.80
N ARG A 128 3.94 -28.46 -12.75
CA ARG A 128 4.60 -27.51 -13.66
C ARG A 128 4.30 -27.77 -15.14
N GLY A 129 4.46 -29.02 -15.59
CA GLY A 129 4.26 -29.40 -16.99
C GLY A 129 2.81 -29.18 -17.45
N THR A 130 1.85 -29.64 -16.64
CA THR A 130 0.42 -29.48 -16.93
C THR A 130 -0.01 -28.01 -16.89
N LEU A 131 0.54 -27.22 -15.97
CA LEU A 131 0.28 -25.78 -15.90
C LEU A 131 0.88 -25.04 -17.10
N GLU A 132 2.03 -25.47 -17.60
CA GLU A 132 2.68 -24.86 -18.76
C GLU A 132 1.90 -25.16 -20.05
N GLU A 133 1.44 -26.40 -20.22
CA GLU A 133 0.57 -26.80 -21.32
C GLU A 133 -0.79 -26.08 -21.30
N TRP A 134 -1.40 -25.90 -20.13
CA TRP A 134 -2.72 -25.29 -20.01
C TRP A 134 -2.69 -23.76 -20.13
N SER A 135 -1.73 -23.11 -19.47
CA SER A 135 -1.67 -21.65 -19.45
C SER A 135 -0.93 -21.06 -20.65
N GLY A 136 -0.07 -21.84 -21.31
CA GLY A 136 0.88 -21.33 -22.31
C GLY A 136 1.90 -20.33 -21.74
N VAL A 137 1.93 -20.17 -20.42
CA VAL A 137 2.82 -19.27 -19.71
C VAL A 137 3.98 -20.10 -19.16
N GLY A 138 5.20 -19.74 -19.55
CA GLY A 138 6.41 -20.35 -19.01
C GLY A 138 6.51 -20.17 -17.50
N VAL A 139 7.43 -20.91 -16.90
CA VAL A 139 7.61 -21.05 -15.44
C VAL A 139 7.72 -19.72 -14.70
N ILE A 140 8.37 -18.72 -15.31
CA ILE A 140 8.48 -17.38 -14.74
C ILE A 140 7.10 -16.74 -14.55
N GLY A 141 6.21 -16.86 -15.54
CA GLY A 141 4.87 -16.29 -15.44
C GLY A 141 3.94 -17.09 -14.53
N GLN A 142 4.19 -18.39 -14.33
CA GLN A 142 3.51 -19.17 -13.28
C GLN A 142 3.86 -18.65 -11.89
N PHE A 143 5.14 -18.40 -11.60
CA PHE A 143 5.57 -17.79 -10.34
C PHE A 143 5.09 -16.35 -10.17
N LEU A 144 5.03 -15.57 -11.26
CA LEU A 144 4.46 -14.22 -11.22
C LEU A 144 2.97 -14.27 -10.85
N THR A 145 2.20 -15.16 -11.49
CA THR A 145 0.77 -15.34 -11.22
C THR A 145 0.54 -15.77 -9.78
N LEU A 146 1.31 -16.74 -9.31
CA LEU A 146 1.33 -17.20 -7.93
C LEU A 146 1.55 -16.04 -6.95
N GLY A 147 2.60 -15.24 -7.19
CA GLY A 147 2.95 -14.09 -6.37
C GLY A 147 1.84 -13.03 -6.34
N ILE A 148 1.17 -12.78 -7.46
CA ILE A 148 0.03 -11.86 -7.55
C ILE A 148 -1.15 -12.40 -6.72
N VAL A 149 -1.51 -13.67 -6.88
CA VAL A 149 -2.64 -14.28 -6.15
C VAL A 149 -2.39 -14.23 -4.64
N VAL A 150 -1.21 -14.68 -4.20
CA VAL A 150 -0.81 -14.65 -2.79
C VAL A 150 -0.87 -13.20 -2.27
N ARG A 151 -0.34 -12.23 -3.03
CA ARG A 151 -0.34 -10.81 -2.63
C ARG A 151 -1.75 -10.25 -2.49
N VAL A 152 -2.63 -10.49 -3.46
CA VAL A 152 -4.02 -10.02 -3.42
C VAL A 152 -4.74 -10.65 -2.23
N ALA A 153 -4.58 -11.96 -2.01
CA ALA A 153 -5.15 -12.64 -0.85
C ALA A 153 -4.63 -12.04 0.47
N THR A 154 -3.33 -11.76 0.58
CA THR A 154 -2.76 -11.11 1.78
C THR A 154 -3.39 -9.74 2.03
N ILE A 155 -3.47 -8.88 1.00
CA ILE A 155 -4.04 -7.52 1.14
C ILE A 155 -5.49 -7.61 1.59
N LEU A 156 -6.29 -8.49 0.99
CA LEU A 156 -7.70 -8.67 1.34
C LEU A 156 -7.87 -9.19 2.76
N LEU A 157 -7.11 -10.22 3.14
CA LEU A 157 -7.12 -10.74 4.49
C LEU A 157 -6.80 -9.62 5.48
N GLU A 158 -5.68 -8.92 5.31
CA GLU A 158 -5.25 -7.81 6.16
C GLU A 158 -6.34 -6.75 6.36
N ILE A 159 -6.98 -6.30 5.28
CA ILE A 159 -8.07 -5.33 5.35
C ILE A 159 -9.27 -5.89 6.14
N ILE A 160 -9.70 -7.11 5.82
CA ILE A 160 -10.86 -7.75 6.47
C ILE A 160 -10.58 -7.94 7.96
N GLY A 161 -9.43 -8.49 8.31
CA GLY A 161 -9.09 -8.79 9.69
C GLY A 161 -8.88 -7.55 10.53
N VAL A 162 -8.20 -6.52 10.03
CA VAL A 162 -8.09 -5.25 10.75
C VAL A 162 -9.47 -4.60 10.94
N CYS A 163 -10.36 -4.68 9.95
CA CYS A 163 -11.75 -4.23 10.11
C CYS A 163 -12.50 -5.01 11.20
N LEU A 164 -12.33 -6.34 11.26
CA LEU A 164 -12.92 -7.20 12.29
C LEU A 164 -12.35 -6.88 13.67
N VAL A 165 -11.04 -6.71 13.78
CA VAL A 165 -10.34 -6.34 15.03
C VAL A 165 -10.90 -5.03 15.57
N VAL A 166 -11.00 -3.98 14.74
CA VAL A 166 -11.61 -2.71 15.16
C VAL A 166 -13.06 -2.90 15.56
N ARG A 167 -13.85 -3.66 14.77
CA ARG A 167 -15.27 -3.91 15.06
C ARG A 167 -15.46 -4.59 16.41
N ILE A 168 -14.70 -5.65 16.70
CA ILE A 168 -14.78 -6.37 17.98
C ILE A 168 -14.29 -5.48 19.11
N ALA A 169 -13.18 -4.74 18.92
CA ALA A 169 -12.70 -3.81 19.93
C ALA A 169 -13.72 -2.71 20.24
N THR A 170 -14.48 -2.23 19.25
CA THR A 170 -15.55 -1.24 19.50
C THR A 170 -16.77 -1.80 20.23
N TRP A 171 -16.93 -3.12 20.37
CA TRP A 171 -17.99 -3.70 21.21
C TRP A 171 -17.72 -3.52 22.70
N THR A 172 -16.49 -3.18 23.09
CA THR A 172 -16.13 -3.03 24.50
C THR A 172 -16.38 -1.64 25.06
N VAL A 173 -16.81 -0.69 24.23
CA VAL A 173 -16.95 0.73 24.55
C VAL A 173 -18.29 1.28 24.04
N GLN A 174 -18.74 2.39 24.62
CA GLN A 174 -19.90 3.15 24.19
C GLN A 174 -19.52 4.52 23.60
N PRO A 175 -20.36 5.10 22.73
CA PRO A 175 -20.21 6.47 22.29
C PRO A 175 -20.21 7.42 23.49
N ALA A 176 -19.17 8.24 23.62
CA ALA A 176 -19.12 9.30 24.62
C ALA A 176 -18.50 10.55 24.02
N GLY A 177 -19.08 11.72 24.27
CA GLY A 177 -18.56 12.98 23.75
C GLY A 177 -19.63 13.84 23.08
N PRO A 178 -19.25 15.05 22.63
CA PRO A 178 -20.16 15.96 21.96
C PRO A 178 -20.67 15.35 20.65
N ALA A 179 -21.93 15.64 20.35
CA ALA A 179 -22.55 15.27 19.08
C ALA A 179 -21.80 15.90 17.90
N GLY A 180 -21.71 15.14 16.82
CA GLY A 180 -20.97 15.50 15.61
C GLY A 180 -19.89 14.46 15.31
N GLY A 181 -20.03 13.76 14.19
CA GLY A 181 -18.98 12.87 13.68
C GLY A 181 -17.74 13.63 13.15
N PRO A 182 -16.56 12.97 13.06
CA PRO A 182 -15.31 13.61 12.63
C PRO A 182 -15.39 14.13 11.19
N PRO A 183 -14.98 15.38 10.89
CA PRO A 183 -15.07 15.98 9.56
C PRO A 183 -14.11 15.34 8.56
N TYR A 184 -14.54 15.14 7.31
CA TYR A 184 -13.74 14.52 6.26
C TYR A 184 -13.33 15.55 5.20
N ASP A 185 -12.10 16.04 5.34
CA ASP A 185 -11.57 17.10 4.49
C ASP A 185 -10.79 16.62 3.26
N GLN A 186 -10.51 17.58 2.37
CA GLN A 186 -9.65 17.41 1.20
C GLN A 186 -8.31 16.77 1.51
N ARG A 187 -7.64 17.22 2.57
CA ARG A 187 -6.33 16.70 2.97
C ARG A 187 -6.39 15.20 3.27
N HIS A 188 -7.44 14.74 3.93
CA HIS A 188 -7.63 13.32 4.20
C HIS A 188 -7.76 12.54 2.90
N ALA A 189 -8.63 12.98 1.99
CA ALA A 189 -8.80 12.30 0.71
C ALA A 189 -7.49 12.24 -0.10
N ALA A 190 -6.73 13.34 -0.17
CA ALA A 190 -5.46 13.37 -0.87
C ALA A 190 -4.44 12.38 -0.28
N TRP A 191 -4.31 12.33 1.05
CA TRP A 191 -3.43 11.38 1.73
C TRP A 191 -3.88 9.93 1.56
N ILE A 192 -5.18 9.64 1.67
CA ILE A 192 -5.70 8.27 1.46
C ILE A 192 -5.47 7.82 0.02
N THR A 193 -5.72 8.70 -0.95
CA THR A 193 -5.46 8.43 -2.37
C THR A 193 -3.97 8.16 -2.59
N GLY A 194 -3.08 9.02 -2.09
CA GLY A 194 -1.63 8.83 -2.19
C GLY A 194 -1.13 7.57 -1.51
N LEU A 195 -1.58 7.27 -0.28
CA LEU A 195 -1.21 6.05 0.42
C LEU A 195 -1.76 4.78 -0.25
N THR A 196 -2.92 4.87 -0.91
CA THR A 196 -3.45 3.76 -1.74
C THR A 196 -2.56 3.53 -2.96
N VAL A 197 -2.13 4.60 -3.64
CA VAL A 197 -1.14 4.50 -4.74
C VAL A 197 0.18 3.89 -4.23
N LEU A 198 0.65 4.31 -3.05
CA LEU A 198 1.85 3.74 -2.43
C LEU A 198 1.70 2.22 -2.19
N ILE A 199 0.57 1.77 -1.63
CA ILE A 199 0.31 0.34 -1.42
C ILE A 199 0.43 -0.44 -2.73
N TRP A 200 -0.20 0.06 -3.80
CA TRP A 200 -0.12 -0.59 -5.11
C TRP A 200 1.29 -0.56 -5.69
N GLN A 201 1.98 0.58 -5.60
CA GLN A 201 3.35 0.74 -6.09
C GLN A 201 4.30 -0.22 -5.39
N LEU A 202 4.26 -0.30 -4.05
CA LEU A 202 5.07 -1.24 -3.28
C LEU A 202 4.72 -2.69 -3.63
N GLY A 203 3.42 -3.00 -3.77
CA GLY A 203 2.96 -4.33 -4.17
C GLY A 203 3.55 -4.77 -5.51
N VAL A 204 3.45 -3.92 -6.53
CA VAL A 204 4.01 -4.18 -7.86
C VAL A 204 5.54 -4.23 -7.83
N SER A 205 6.21 -3.31 -7.13
CA SER A 205 7.68 -3.32 -7.00
C SER A 205 8.17 -4.64 -6.39
N ILE A 206 7.50 -5.18 -5.37
CA ILE A 206 7.91 -6.46 -4.77
C ILE A 206 7.68 -7.62 -5.74
N THR A 207 6.52 -7.69 -6.38
CA THR A 207 6.21 -8.79 -7.31
C THR A 207 7.10 -8.76 -8.55
N LEU A 208 7.26 -7.60 -9.19
CA LEU A 208 8.06 -7.45 -10.40
C LEU A 208 9.56 -7.52 -10.09
N GLY A 209 10.01 -6.87 -9.02
CA GLY A 209 11.42 -6.88 -8.67
C GLY A 209 11.94 -8.25 -8.24
N GLY A 210 11.10 -9.11 -7.65
CA GLY A 210 11.47 -10.52 -7.42
C GLY A 210 11.73 -11.31 -8.72
N VAL A 211 11.06 -10.97 -9.82
CA VAL A 211 11.31 -11.56 -11.15
C VAL A 211 12.54 -10.95 -11.81
N LEU A 212 12.65 -9.61 -11.77
CA LEU A 212 13.77 -8.89 -12.38
C LEU A 212 15.11 -9.20 -11.69
N GLN A 213 15.11 -9.42 -10.38
CA GLN A 213 16.29 -9.81 -9.61
C GLN A 213 16.88 -11.15 -10.08
N MET A 214 16.04 -12.07 -10.56
CA MET A 214 16.54 -13.32 -11.18
C MET A 214 17.31 -13.07 -12.49
N GLN A 215 17.10 -11.89 -13.11
CA GLN A 215 17.69 -11.50 -14.39
C GLN A 215 18.84 -10.49 -14.24
N SER A 216 18.87 -9.68 -13.18
CA SER A 216 19.87 -8.62 -12.94
C SER A 216 20.66 -8.83 -11.65
N ARG A 217 21.57 -9.81 -11.64
CA ARG A 217 22.38 -10.18 -10.47
C ARG A 217 23.38 -9.10 -10.02
N ASP A 218 23.68 -8.12 -10.88
CA ASP A 218 24.68 -7.07 -10.60
C ASP A 218 24.08 -5.81 -9.92
N ALA A 219 22.77 -5.82 -9.60
CA ALA A 219 22.11 -4.66 -9.00
C ALA A 219 22.58 -4.44 -7.55
N GLY A 220 23.25 -3.31 -7.28
CA GLY A 220 23.68 -2.92 -5.94
C GLY A 220 22.62 -2.20 -5.11
N TRP A 221 23.00 -1.79 -3.89
CA TRP A 221 22.17 -1.05 -2.94
C TRP A 221 21.47 0.18 -3.52
N THR A 222 22.12 0.90 -4.42
CA THR A 222 21.58 2.11 -5.05
C THR A 222 20.33 1.80 -5.87
N ALA A 223 20.39 0.77 -6.72
CA ALA A 223 19.26 0.35 -7.55
C ALA A 223 18.07 -0.13 -6.70
N PHE A 224 18.33 -0.95 -5.68
CA PHE A 224 17.30 -1.44 -4.77
C PHE A 224 16.67 -0.31 -3.94
N THR A 225 17.47 0.59 -3.38
CA THR A 225 16.98 1.73 -2.61
C THR A 225 16.14 2.67 -3.48
N LEU A 226 16.58 2.93 -4.71
CA LEU A 226 15.83 3.74 -5.67
C LEU A 226 14.49 3.09 -6.03
N GLY A 227 14.48 1.81 -6.38
CA GLY A 227 13.28 1.11 -6.86
C GLY A 227 12.24 0.81 -5.78
N TYR A 228 12.67 0.47 -4.55
CA TYR A 228 11.79 0.04 -3.47
C TYR A 228 11.45 1.11 -2.44
N LEU A 229 12.24 2.19 -2.35
CA LEU A 229 12.05 3.23 -1.33
C LEU A 229 11.88 4.62 -1.95
N ALA A 230 12.87 5.09 -2.72
CA ALA A 230 12.86 6.46 -3.23
C ALA A 230 11.74 6.69 -4.25
N LEU A 231 11.62 5.82 -5.25
CA LEU A 231 10.59 5.94 -6.28
C LEU A 231 9.17 5.87 -5.69
N PRO A 232 8.81 4.88 -4.83
CA PRO A 232 7.50 4.87 -4.17
C PRO A 232 7.23 6.13 -3.34
N ALA A 233 8.23 6.66 -2.64
CA ALA A 233 8.08 7.89 -1.86
C ALA A 233 7.85 9.13 -2.75
N ILE A 234 8.57 9.24 -3.87
CA ILE A 234 8.38 10.31 -4.86
C ILE A 234 6.98 10.22 -5.47
N VAL A 235 6.54 9.02 -5.86
CA VAL A 235 5.21 8.78 -6.42
C VAL A 235 4.11 9.12 -5.41
N LEU A 236 4.28 8.75 -4.14
CA LEU A 236 3.38 9.15 -3.06
C LEU A 236 3.30 10.68 -2.97
N ALA A 237 4.45 11.36 -2.87
CA ALA A 237 4.50 12.82 -2.71
C ALA A 237 3.83 13.52 -3.89
N MET A 238 4.14 13.10 -5.11
CA MET A 238 3.51 13.59 -6.34
C MET A 238 1.99 13.39 -6.31
N CYS A 239 1.53 12.18 -5.98
CA CYS A 239 0.10 11.87 -5.92
C CYS A 239 -0.63 12.75 -4.90
N VAL A 240 -0.06 12.91 -3.70
CA VAL A 240 -0.64 13.74 -2.64
C VAL A 240 -0.70 15.21 -3.08
N LEU A 241 0.40 15.76 -3.62
CA LEU A 241 0.44 17.14 -4.10
C LEU A 241 -0.55 17.38 -5.24
N LEU A 242 -0.63 16.46 -6.21
CA LEU A 242 -1.61 16.52 -7.29
C LEU A 242 -3.03 16.49 -6.73
N CYS A 243 -3.34 15.58 -5.81
CA CYS A 243 -4.67 15.49 -5.20
C CYS A 243 -5.02 16.71 -4.35
N LEU A 244 -4.06 17.32 -3.65
CA LEU A 244 -4.28 18.56 -2.90
C LEU A 244 -4.58 19.76 -3.81
N ASN A 245 -4.06 19.76 -5.04
CA ASN A 245 -4.34 20.83 -6.02
C ASN A 245 -5.58 20.54 -6.88
N LEU A 246 -5.91 19.26 -7.11
CA LEU A 246 -7.00 18.85 -7.99
C LEU A 246 -8.31 18.61 -7.25
N LEU A 247 -8.31 18.05 -6.04
CA LEU A 247 -9.55 17.72 -5.35
C LEU A 247 -10.32 18.99 -4.91
N PRO A 248 -11.65 18.93 -4.83
CA PRO A 248 -12.44 20.02 -4.28
C PRO A 248 -12.14 20.23 -2.79
N ARG A 249 -12.15 21.48 -2.32
CA ARG A 249 -11.99 21.82 -0.89
C ARG A 249 -13.13 21.23 -0.06
N ALA A 250 -14.37 21.37 -0.53
CA ALA A 250 -15.54 20.75 0.05
C ALA A 250 -15.76 19.37 -0.56
N ILE A 251 -15.29 18.35 0.15
CA ILE A 251 -15.45 16.95 -0.27
C ILE A 251 -16.86 16.40 0.07
N GLY A 252 -17.59 17.08 0.96
CA GLY A 252 -18.94 16.69 1.38
C GLY A 252 -18.97 15.32 2.06
N ALA A 253 -20.10 14.61 1.97
CA ALA A 253 -20.25 13.25 2.50
C ALA A 253 -19.41 12.19 1.77
N ALA A 254 -18.47 12.58 0.90
CA ALA A 254 -17.63 11.63 0.19
C ALA A 254 -16.72 10.89 1.20
N ARG A 255 -16.90 9.57 1.22
CA ARG A 255 -16.35 8.66 2.23
C ARG A 255 -14.94 8.22 1.86
N LEU A 256 -14.20 7.71 2.86
CA LEU A 256 -12.92 6.97 2.71
C LEU A 256 -12.87 6.08 1.45
N GLY A 257 -13.93 5.32 1.18
CA GLY A 257 -13.99 4.40 0.04
C GLY A 257 -13.82 5.07 -1.33
N ARG A 258 -14.25 6.34 -1.50
CA ARG A 258 -14.01 7.07 -2.75
C ARG A 258 -12.55 7.48 -2.91
N ALA A 259 -11.86 7.86 -1.83
CA ALA A 259 -10.45 8.20 -1.90
C ALA A 259 -9.57 6.96 -2.17
N VAL A 260 -9.93 5.80 -1.61
CA VAL A 260 -9.31 4.51 -1.94
C VAL A 260 -9.58 4.15 -3.40
N ALA A 261 -10.84 4.24 -3.87
CA ALA A 261 -11.17 4.00 -5.27
C ALA A 261 -10.42 4.95 -6.21
N HIS A 262 -10.25 6.22 -5.83
CA HIS A 262 -9.48 7.20 -6.59
C HIS A 262 -8.02 6.79 -6.69
N GLY A 263 -7.38 6.37 -5.59
CA GLY A 263 -5.99 5.93 -5.60
C GLY A 263 -5.78 4.68 -6.44
N THR A 264 -6.67 3.70 -6.29
CA THR A 264 -6.65 2.47 -7.10
C THR A 264 -6.84 2.76 -8.59
N LEU A 265 -7.82 3.58 -8.95
CA LEU A 265 -8.07 3.97 -10.34
C LEU A 265 -6.88 4.75 -10.92
N ALA A 266 -6.36 5.73 -10.17
CA ALA A 266 -5.24 6.56 -10.61
C ALA A 266 -3.99 5.71 -10.87
N PHE A 267 -3.67 4.79 -9.97
CA PHE A 267 -2.56 3.85 -10.12
C PHE A 267 -2.73 2.98 -11.36
N TRP A 268 -3.83 2.21 -11.46
CA TRP A 268 -3.97 1.23 -12.54
C TRP A 268 -4.12 1.86 -13.91
N LEU A 269 -4.74 3.04 -14.00
CA LEU A 269 -4.81 3.77 -15.27
C LEU A 269 -3.44 4.30 -15.69
N ALA A 270 -2.64 4.84 -14.75
CA ALA A 270 -1.27 5.25 -15.04
C ALA A 270 -0.41 4.05 -15.49
N GLN A 271 -0.56 2.88 -14.84
CA GLN A 271 0.12 1.65 -15.25
C GLN A 271 -0.28 1.20 -16.65
N ALA A 272 -1.59 1.14 -16.95
CA ALA A 272 -2.08 0.71 -18.25
C ALA A 272 -1.58 1.62 -19.38
N LEU A 273 -1.62 2.94 -19.18
CA LEU A 273 -1.10 3.90 -20.14
C LEU A 273 0.43 3.81 -20.27
N GLY A 274 1.14 3.62 -19.16
CA GLY A 274 2.60 3.48 -19.14
C GLY A 274 3.07 2.23 -19.89
N VAL A 275 2.41 1.09 -19.69
CA VAL A 275 2.65 -0.15 -20.45
C VAL A 275 2.37 0.07 -21.94
N GLY A 276 1.29 0.77 -22.27
CA GLY A 276 0.98 1.16 -23.66
C GLY A 276 2.09 2.01 -24.31
N LEU A 277 2.60 3.02 -23.60
CA LEU A 277 3.74 3.83 -24.07
C LEU A 277 5.01 2.99 -24.25
N GLY A 278 5.31 2.09 -23.32
CA GLY A 278 6.45 1.17 -23.43
C GLY A 278 6.34 0.26 -24.65
N PHE A 279 5.15 -0.30 -24.90
CA PHE A 279 4.89 -1.11 -26.09
C PHE A 279 5.10 -0.32 -27.39
N LEU A 280 4.58 0.91 -27.45
CA LEU A 280 4.79 1.79 -28.61
C LEU A 280 6.27 2.13 -28.81
N ALA A 281 7.03 2.38 -27.73
CA ALA A 281 8.45 2.66 -27.81
C ALA A 281 9.24 1.45 -28.36
N VAL A 282 8.93 0.23 -27.87
CA VAL A 282 9.55 -1.00 -28.40
C VAL A 282 9.23 -1.21 -29.87
N ARG A 283 8.04 -0.82 -30.34
CA ARG A 283 7.69 -0.88 -31.76
C ARG A 283 8.31 0.21 -32.62
N ALA A 284 8.56 1.38 -32.05
CA ALA A 284 9.04 2.55 -32.78
C ALA A 284 10.58 2.62 -32.87
N MET A 285 11.30 1.96 -31.96
CA MET A 285 12.76 2.03 -31.86
C MET A 285 13.42 0.73 -32.31
N SER A 286 14.61 0.83 -32.91
CA SER A 286 15.46 -0.35 -33.16
C SER A 286 16.07 -0.88 -31.86
N TRP A 287 16.53 -2.13 -31.87
CA TRP A 287 17.15 -2.76 -30.70
C TRP A 287 18.34 -1.97 -30.14
N ASP A 288 19.19 -1.43 -31.04
CA ASP A 288 20.32 -0.59 -30.64
C ASP A 288 19.90 0.73 -30.00
N GLN A 289 18.79 1.32 -30.48
CA GLN A 289 18.23 2.53 -29.87
C GLN A 289 17.67 2.24 -28.48
N LEU A 290 16.99 1.10 -28.30
CA LEU A 290 16.49 0.67 -26.99
C LEU A 290 17.62 0.43 -26.00
N ILE A 291 18.71 -0.25 -26.40
CA ILE A 291 19.87 -0.49 -25.54
C ILE A 291 20.50 0.84 -25.12
N ARG A 292 20.72 1.75 -26.07
CA ARG A 292 21.28 3.09 -25.77
C ARG A 292 20.36 3.92 -24.87
N ALA A 293 19.05 3.83 -25.06
CA ALA A 293 18.09 4.48 -24.20
C ALA A 293 18.13 3.88 -22.78
N ALA A 294 18.14 2.55 -22.66
CA ALA A 294 18.17 1.85 -21.37
C ALA A 294 19.44 2.13 -20.55
N SER A 295 20.58 2.36 -21.20
CA SER A 295 21.84 2.71 -20.53
C SER A 295 21.98 4.19 -20.17
N SER A 296 21.06 5.05 -20.62
CA SER A 296 21.10 6.49 -20.38
C SER A 296 20.37 6.87 -19.07
N SER A 297 21.07 7.62 -18.22
CA SER A 297 20.48 8.21 -17.00
C SER A 297 19.35 9.19 -17.31
N VAL A 298 19.36 9.83 -18.48
CA VAL A 298 18.29 10.73 -18.95
C VAL A 298 16.97 9.99 -19.11
N THR A 299 17.02 8.73 -19.55
CA THR A 299 15.82 7.90 -19.76
C THR A 299 15.08 7.64 -18.45
N ALA A 300 15.79 7.46 -17.33
CA ALA A 300 15.15 7.29 -16.02
C ALA A 300 14.36 8.55 -15.61
N TRP A 301 14.93 9.75 -15.84
CA TRP A 301 14.25 11.01 -15.57
C TRP A 301 13.05 11.24 -16.49
N VAL A 302 13.20 10.95 -17.79
CA VAL A 302 12.11 11.04 -18.77
C VAL A 302 10.98 10.06 -18.42
N ALA A 303 11.31 8.82 -18.02
CA ALA A 303 10.33 7.84 -17.57
C ALA A 303 9.59 8.30 -16.31
N LEU A 304 10.29 8.88 -15.34
CA LEU A 304 9.67 9.44 -14.14
C LEU A 304 8.74 10.62 -14.46
N LEU A 305 9.16 11.52 -15.36
CA LEU A 305 8.33 12.64 -15.83
C LEU A 305 7.09 12.14 -16.56
N ALA A 306 7.26 11.19 -17.49
CA ALA A 306 6.15 10.56 -18.20
C ALA A 306 5.18 9.90 -17.23
N TYR A 307 5.69 9.14 -16.26
CA TYR A 307 4.88 8.53 -15.21
C TYR A 307 4.11 9.59 -14.39
N GLY A 308 4.76 10.70 -14.05
CA GLY A 308 4.10 11.81 -13.34
C GLY A 308 2.97 12.46 -14.14
N LEU A 309 3.15 12.64 -15.45
CA LEU A 309 2.10 13.14 -16.34
C LEU A 309 0.92 12.17 -16.45
N LEU A 310 1.21 10.87 -16.59
CA LEU A 310 0.19 9.82 -16.62
C LEU A 310 -0.58 9.75 -15.30
N LEU A 311 0.11 9.86 -14.16
CA LEU A 311 -0.50 9.88 -12.84
C LEU A 311 -1.37 11.13 -12.65
N ALA A 312 -0.92 12.30 -13.11
CA ALA A 312 -1.70 13.53 -13.09
C ALA A 312 -2.98 13.40 -13.92
N LEU A 313 -2.88 12.89 -15.15
CA LEU A 313 -4.03 12.61 -16.01
C LEU A 313 -5.00 11.63 -15.33
N ALA A 314 -4.48 10.56 -14.74
CA ALA A 314 -5.28 9.56 -14.05
C ALA A 314 -5.99 10.13 -12.81
N CYS A 315 -5.33 11.02 -12.05
CA CYS A 315 -5.94 11.77 -10.95
C CYS A 315 -7.03 12.74 -11.43
N VAL A 316 -6.86 13.38 -12.60
CA VAL A 316 -7.92 14.23 -13.19
C VAL A 316 -9.14 13.38 -13.57
N ILE A 317 -8.93 12.23 -14.21
CA ILE A 317 -10.01 11.30 -14.57
C ILE A 317 -10.70 10.78 -13.31
N GLY A 318 -9.94 10.38 -12.29
CA GLY A 318 -10.48 9.93 -11.01
C GLY A 318 -11.27 11.00 -10.27
N ARG A 319 -10.80 12.27 -10.30
CA ARG A 319 -11.56 13.42 -9.79
C ARG A 319 -12.92 13.53 -10.49
N GLN A 320 -12.93 13.49 -11.83
CA GLN A 320 -14.16 13.65 -12.61
C GLN A 320 -15.16 12.51 -12.35
N ALA A 321 -14.68 11.27 -12.27
CA ALA A 321 -15.51 10.10 -12.05
C ALA A 321 -16.09 10.03 -10.62
N LEU A 322 -15.29 10.36 -9.60
CA LEU A 322 -15.64 10.10 -8.19
C LEU A 322 -16.12 11.33 -7.42
N TYR A 323 -15.90 12.53 -7.96
CA TYR A 323 -16.27 13.81 -7.34
C TYR A 323 -17.07 14.74 -8.30
N PRO A 324 -18.15 14.26 -8.95
CA PRO A 324 -18.87 15.03 -9.98
C PRO A 324 -19.58 16.28 -9.42
N ARG A 325 -20.11 16.21 -8.18
CA ARG A 325 -20.86 17.30 -7.52
C ARG A 325 -20.00 18.47 -7.03
N ALA A 326 -18.69 18.39 -7.20
CA ALA A 326 -17.79 19.51 -6.94
C ALA A 326 -17.92 20.63 -7.98
N LYS A 327 -18.38 20.33 -9.20
CA LYS A 327 -18.60 21.32 -10.25
C LYS A 327 -19.78 22.25 -9.95
N THR A 328 -20.77 21.78 -9.18
CA THR A 328 -21.99 22.52 -8.82
C THR A 328 -21.85 23.41 -7.57
N ALA A 329 -20.70 23.37 -6.89
CA ALA A 329 -20.42 24.18 -5.69
C ALA A 329 -19.41 25.31 -5.95
N ALA A 330 -19.26 25.73 -7.21
CA ALA A 330 -18.66 27.03 -7.54
C ALA A 330 -19.74 28.12 -7.35
N PRO A 331 -19.38 29.31 -6.84
CA PRO A 331 -20.37 30.26 -6.34
C PRO A 331 -21.28 30.73 -7.47
N GLN A 332 -22.59 30.74 -7.21
CA GLN A 332 -23.44 31.76 -7.82
C GLN A 332 -22.84 33.10 -7.40
N ALA A 333 -22.41 33.86 -8.40
CA ALA A 333 -22.07 35.27 -8.24
C ALA A 333 -23.27 36.05 -7.69
#